data_AF-A0A5K0X2B3-F1
#
_entry.id   AF-A0A5K0X2B3-F1
#
_cell.length_a   1.000
_cell.length_b   1.000
_cell.length_c   1.000
_cell.angle_alpha   90.00
_cell.angle_beta   90.00
_cell.angle_gamma   90.00
#
_symmetry.space_group_name_H-M   'P 1'
#
loop_
_entity.id
_entity.type
_entity.pdbx_description
1 polymer ?
#
loop_
_entity_poly.entity_id
_entity_poly.type
_entity_poly.pdbx_seq_one_letter_code
_entity_poly.pdbx_strand_id
1 'polypeptide(L)'
;TGRVTTKADVFSFGVILMELVSGRRALDETQPEESMHLVTWFRRMHLNKDAFRNAIDSSIEQNEETLSSILIVAELACHCCAREPYQRPDMSHAVNVLSPLVEQWKPTGPDADDLYGIDLDMTLPQALKKWQAFEDTQMGDSSYPASMASLDNTQTSIPNRPSGFADSFTSSDGR
;
A
#
# COMPACT_ATOMS: atom_id res chain seq x y z
N THR A 1 19.27 -17.13 -11.92
CA THR A 1 19.97 -15.83 -11.95
C THR A 1 19.39 -14.96 -10.85
N GLY A 2 20.17 -14.58 -9.84
CA GLY A 2 19.62 -13.92 -8.65
C GLY A 2 20.69 -13.35 -7.75
N ARG A 3 21.58 -12.52 -8.31
CA ARG A 3 22.55 -11.78 -7.49
C ARG A 3 21.87 -10.52 -6.98
N VAL A 4 21.63 -10.47 -5.68
CA VAL A 4 21.15 -9.26 -5.00
C VAL A 4 22.24 -8.20 -5.13
N THR A 5 21.91 -7.06 -5.72
CA THR A 5 22.82 -5.93 -5.91
C THR A 5 22.04 -4.64 -5.77
N THR A 6 22.68 -3.59 -5.29
CA THR A 6 22.09 -2.25 -5.22
C THR A 6 21.59 -1.78 -6.59
N LYS A 7 22.29 -2.15 -7.68
CA LYS A 7 21.89 -1.82 -9.05
C LYS A 7 20.67 -2.61 -9.53
N ALA A 8 20.38 -3.79 -8.97
CA ALA A 8 19.13 -4.49 -9.22
C ALA A 8 17.97 -3.76 -8.54
N ASP A 9 18.16 -3.26 -7.31
CA ASP A 9 17.15 -2.46 -6.62
C ASP A 9 16.85 -1.15 -7.38
N VAL A 10 17.88 -0.47 -7.89
CA VAL A 10 17.72 0.73 -8.75
C VAL A 10 16.88 0.40 -10.00
N PHE A 11 17.10 -0.76 -10.62
CA PHE A 11 16.32 -1.16 -11.79
C PHE A 11 14.86 -1.36 -11.43
N SER A 12 14.58 -2.12 -10.36
CA SER A 12 13.22 -2.35 -9.88
C SER A 12 12.52 -1.04 -9.51
N PHE A 13 13.24 -0.12 -8.84
CA PHE A 13 12.73 1.23 -8.56
C PHE A 13 12.35 1.99 -9.84
N GLY A 14 13.19 1.94 -10.87
CA GLY A 14 12.88 2.52 -12.18
C GLY A 14 11.62 1.93 -12.82
N VAL A 15 11.39 0.61 -12.67
CA VAL A 15 10.16 -0.04 -13.15
C VAL A 15 8.95 0.51 -12.39
N ILE A 16 9.02 0.62 -11.06
CA ILE A 16 7.92 1.21 -10.26
C ILE A 16 7.61 2.63 -10.73
N LEU A 17 8.62 3.47 -11.01
CA LEU A 17 8.38 4.82 -11.54
C LEU A 17 7.64 4.78 -12.89
N MET A 18 7.97 3.83 -13.78
CA MET A 18 7.26 3.67 -15.04
C MET A 18 5.81 3.20 -14.83
N GLU A 19 5.56 2.32 -13.85
CA GLU A 19 4.20 1.87 -13.49
C GLU A 19 3.38 3.06 -12.98
N LEU A 20 3.95 3.88 -12.09
CA LEU A 20 3.30 5.07 -11.55
C LEU A 20 2.97 6.12 -12.62
N VAL A 21 3.89 6.35 -13.56
CA VAL A 21 3.66 7.34 -14.63
C VAL A 21 2.61 6.87 -15.64
N SER A 22 2.55 5.57 -15.93
CA SER A 22 1.72 5.03 -17.03
C SER A 22 0.44 4.33 -16.58
N GLY A 23 0.29 4.02 -15.30
CA GLY A 23 -0.82 3.22 -14.78
C GLY A 23 -0.81 1.76 -15.26
N ARG A 24 0.27 1.31 -15.89
CA ARG A 24 0.40 -0.04 -16.46
C ARG A 24 1.22 -0.95 -15.56
N ARG A 25 0.94 -2.25 -15.63
CA ARG A 25 1.72 -3.29 -14.93
C ARG A 25 3.06 -3.52 -15.63
N ALA A 26 4.10 -3.84 -14.85
CA ALA A 26 5.44 -4.17 -15.36
C ALA A 26 5.43 -5.31 -16.40
N LEU A 27 4.56 -6.30 -16.19
CA LEU A 27 4.24 -7.38 -17.11
C LEU A 27 2.73 -7.41 -17.33
N ASP A 28 2.30 -7.19 -18.57
CA ASP A 28 0.89 -7.18 -18.93
C ASP A 28 0.63 -8.18 -20.07
N GLU A 29 0.23 -9.40 -19.71
CA GLU A 29 0.00 -10.50 -20.66
C GLU A 29 -1.22 -10.28 -21.56
N THR A 30 -2.06 -9.29 -21.25
CA THR A 30 -3.23 -8.94 -22.08
C THR A 30 -2.84 -8.14 -23.33
N GLN A 31 -1.60 -7.65 -23.37
CA GLN A 31 -1.07 -6.81 -24.44
C GLN A 31 -0.29 -7.65 -25.46
N PRO A 32 -0.15 -7.16 -26.71
CA PRO A 32 0.73 -7.78 -27.69
C PRO A 32 2.16 -7.95 -27.16
N GLU A 33 2.90 -8.95 -27.68
CA GLU A 33 4.27 -9.28 -27.27
C GLU A 33 5.20 -8.06 -27.19
N GLU A 34 5.04 -7.13 -28.13
CA GLU A 34 5.84 -5.91 -28.19
C GLU A 34 5.59 -4.94 -27.02
N SER A 35 4.37 -4.91 -26.47
CA SER A 35 3.95 -4.01 -25.38
C SER A 35 3.73 -4.71 -24.05
N MET A 36 3.89 -6.04 -24.00
CA MET A 36 3.77 -6.89 -22.81
C MET A 36 4.76 -6.46 -21.71
N HIS A 37 5.99 -6.13 -22.08
CA HIS A 37 7.03 -5.66 -21.16
C HIS A 37 7.05 -4.14 -21.04
N LEU A 38 6.74 -3.63 -19.86
CA LEU A 38 6.61 -2.19 -19.61
C LEU A 38 7.87 -1.41 -19.99
N VAL A 39 9.05 -1.86 -19.57
CA VAL A 39 10.31 -1.13 -19.80
C VAL A 39 10.58 -0.92 -21.29
N THR A 40 10.36 -1.95 -22.11
CA THR A 40 10.56 -1.89 -23.56
C THR A 40 9.56 -0.94 -24.20
N TRP A 41 8.28 -1.05 -23.82
CA TRP A 41 7.22 -0.19 -24.32
C TRP A 41 7.42 1.28 -23.92
N PHE A 42 7.68 1.54 -22.64
CA PHE A 42 7.78 2.88 -22.07
C PHE A 42 8.91 3.67 -22.72
N ARG A 43 10.07 3.03 -22.93
CA ARG A 43 11.19 3.63 -23.66
C ARG A 43 10.84 4.02 -25.09
N ARG A 44 10.03 3.22 -25.80
CA ARG A 44 9.57 3.56 -27.15
C ARG A 44 8.64 4.78 -27.11
N MET A 45 7.72 4.84 -26.15
CA MET A 45 6.82 5.99 -25.98
C MET A 45 7.61 7.26 -25.64
N HIS A 46 8.58 7.18 -24.72
CA HIS A 46 9.39 8.31 -24.27
C HIS A 46 10.21 9.00 -25.39
N LEU A 47 10.50 8.31 -26.50
CA LEU A 47 11.21 8.89 -27.65
C LEU A 47 10.37 9.90 -28.44
N ASN A 48 9.04 9.83 -28.35
CA ASN A 48 8.13 10.71 -29.07
C ASN A 48 7.24 11.45 -28.07
N LYS A 49 7.34 12.78 -28.02
CA LYS A 49 6.61 13.60 -27.04
C LYS A 49 5.09 13.43 -27.11
N ASP A 50 4.52 13.31 -28.30
CA ASP A 50 3.07 13.16 -28.48
C ASP A 50 2.62 11.76 -28.04
N ALA A 51 3.39 10.73 -28.40
CA ALA A 51 3.13 9.37 -27.95
C ALA A 51 3.27 9.25 -26.42
N PHE A 52 4.26 9.94 -25.84
CA PHE A 52 4.49 9.95 -24.41
C PHE A 52 3.35 10.61 -23.64
N ARG A 53 2.82 11.74 -24.10
CA ARG A 53 1.63 12.37 -23.49
C ARG A 53 0.44 11.41 -23.41
N ASN A 54 0.23 10.61 -24.46
CA ASN A 54 -0.83 9.59 -24.49
C ASN A 54 -0.52 8.34 -23.65
N ALA A 55 0.74 8.16 -23.24
CA ALA A 55 1.20 7.03 -22.43
C ALA A 55 1.15 7.31 -20.92
N ILE A 56 0.92 8.57 -20.51
CA ILE A 56 0.74 8.98 -19.12
C ILE A 56 -0.62 8.47 -18.63
N ASP A 57 -0.69 8.01 -17.38
CA ASP A 57 -1.93 7.59 -16.75
C ASP A 57 -3.00 8.68 -16.84
N SER A 58 -4.17 8.30 -17.36
CA SER A 58 -5.34 9.16 -17.47
C SER A 58 -5.84 9.73 -16.14
N SER A 59 -5.51 9.12 -15.00
CA SER A 59 -5.88 9.63 -13.67
C SER A 59 -5.00 10.79 -13.21
N ILE A 60 -3.88 11.06 -13.89
CA ILE A 60 -2.96 12.15 -13.54
C ILE A 60 -3.41 13.43 -14.27
N GLU A 61 -3.62 14.51 -13.52
CA GLU A 61 -3.96 15.81 -14.10
C GLU A 61 -2.77 16.38 -14.89
N GLN A 62 -2.94 16.54 -16.21
CA GLN A 62 -1.89 17.00 -17.11
C GLN A 62 -1.95 18.52 -17.32
N ASN A 63 -1.55 19.29 -16.31
CA ASN A 63 -1.19 20.71 -16.49
C ASN A 63 0.31 20.84 -16.85
N GLU A 64 0.75 22.03 -17.28
CA GLU A 64 2.13 22.23 -17.78
C GLU A 64 3.21 22.01 -16.70
N GLU A 65 2.91 22.34 -15.44
CA GLU A 65 3.83 22.10 -14.31
C GLU A 65 3.96 20.60 -14.01
N THR A 66 2.83 19.91 -13.85
CA THR A 66 2.79 18.47 -13.62
C THR A 66 3.47 17.71 -14.76
N LEU A 67 3.22 18.10 -16.02
CA LEU A 67 3.84 17.46 -17.16
C LEU A 67 5.36 17.62 -17.16
N SER A 68 5.87 18.79 -16.76
CA SER A 68 7.31 19.02 -16.62
C SER A 68 7.92 18.10 -15.58
N SER A 69 7.26 17.93 -14.42
CA SER A 69 7.67 16.98 -13.38
C SER A 69 7.62 15.53 -13.86
N ILE A 70 6.57 15.12 -14.58
CA ILE A 70 6.44 13.78 -15.14
C ILE A 70 7.58 13.46 -16.11
N LEU A 71 7.97 14.41 -16.97
CA LEU A 71 9.07 14.22 -17.91
C LEU A 71 10.40 13.96 -17.18
N ILE A 72 10.68 14.71 -16.11
CA ILE A 72 11.88 14.49 -15.28
C ILE A 72 11.85 13.09 -14.64
N VAL A 73 10.70 12.68 -14.08
CA VAL A 73 10.53 11.35 -13.48
C VAL A 73 10.71 10.24 -14.53
N ALA A 74 10.15 10.43 -15.73
CA ALA A 74 10.23 9.47 -16.82
C ALA A 74 11.64 9.31 -17.37
N GLU A 75 12.40 10.40 -17.48
CA GLU A 75 13.81 10.37 -17.87
C GLU A 75 14.65 9.63 -16.81
N LEU A 76 14.45 9.94 -15.53
CA LEU A 76 15.10 9.23 -14.42
C LEU A 76 14.78 7.72 -14.47
N ALA A 77 13.51 7.36 -14.66
CA ALA A 77 13.08 5.97 -14.75
C ALA A 77 13.78 5.23 -15.92
N CYS A 78 13.93 5.89 -17.08
CA CYS A 78 14.65 5.35 -18.22
C CYS A 78 16.13 5.04 -17.91
N HIS A 79 16.80 5.93 -17.16
CA HIS A 79 18.18 5.73 -16.70
C HIS A 79 18.29 4.63 -15.63
N CYS A 80 17.38 4.59 -14.65
CA CYS A 80 17.30 3.52 -13.65
C CYS A 80 17.14 2.13 -14.29
N CYS A 81 16.36 2.04 -15.38
CA CYS A 81 16.14 0.79 -16.10
C CYS A 81 17.24 0.46 -17.14
N ALA A 82 18.39 1.16 -17.15
CA ALA A 82 19.45 0.91 -18.14
C ALA A 82 19.84 -0.59 -18.20
N ARG A 83 20.08 -1.09 -19.42
CA ARG A 83 20.39 -2.51 -19.64
C ARG A 83 21.62 -2.92 -18.83
N GLU A 84 22.67 -2.11 -18.88
CA GLU A 84 23.89 -2.35 -18.14
C GLU A 84 23.84 -1.73 -16.72
N PRO A 85 24.16 -2.49 -15.66
CA PRO A 85 24.10 -2.00 -14.28
C PRO A 85 24.92 -0.74 -14.00
N TYR A 86 26.08 -0.59 -14.65
CA TYR A 86 26.97 0.56 -14.46
C TYR A 86 26.45 1.86 -15.10
N GLN A 87 25.46 1.77 -16.00
CA GLN A 87 24.80 2.93 -16.60
C GLN A 87 23.64 3.44 -15.77
N ARG A 88 23.21 2.67 -14.76
CA ARG A 88 22.14 3.07 -13.85
C ARG A 88 22.73 4.08 -12.85
N PRO A 89 21.99 5.13 -12.47
CA PRO A 89 22.42 6.05 -11.43
C PRO A 89 22.57 5.35 -10.08
N ASP A 90 23.18 6.03 -9.12
CA ASP A 90 23.09 5.62 -7.72
C ASP A 90 21.77 6.13 -7.11
N MET A 91 21.27 5.45 -6.07
CA MET A 91 20.00 5.87 -5.44
C MET A 91 20.06 7.28 -4.85
N SER A 92 21.24 7.74 -4.40
CA SER A 92 21.45 9.13 -3.97
C SER A 92 21.16 10.12 -5.09
N HIS A 93 21.56 9.81 -6.32
CA HIS A 93 21.26 10.65 -7.49
C HIS A 93 19.76 10.64 -7.80
N ALA A 94 19.10 9.48 -7.74
CA ALA A 94 17.65 9.39 -7.93
C ALA A 94 16.89 10.26 -6.91
N VAL A 95 17.28 10.21 -5.62
CA VAL A 95 16.71 11.07 -4.58
C VAL A 95 16.95 12.55 -4.87
N ASN A 96 18.15 12.94 -5.30
CA ASN A 96 18.46 14.33 -5.62
C ASN A 96 17.62 14.87 -6.79
N VAL A 97 17.28 14.02 -7.76
CA VAL A 97 16.40 14.39 -8.88
C VAL A 97 14.94 14.51 -8.43
N LEU A 98 14.47 13.62 -7.55
CA LEU A 98 13.07 13.58 -7.13
C LEU A 98 12.74 14.56 -5.99
N SER A 99 13.70 14.86 -5.11
CA SER A 99 13.47 15.68 -3.91
C SER A 99 12.90 17.07 -4.20
N PRO A 100 13.30 17.79 -5.26
CA PRO A 100 12.71 19.10 -5.59
C PRO A 100 11.28 19.01 -6.14
N LEU A 101 10.81 17.83 -6.55
CA LEU A 101 9.51 17.62 -7.19
C LEU A 101 8.40 17.24 -6.18
N VAL A 102 8.77 16.98 -4.93
CA VAL A 102 7.86 16.45 -3.91
C VAL A 102 7.84 17.36 -2.69
N GLU A 103 6.67 17.49 -2.07
CA GLU A 103 6.60 18.04 -0.72
C GLU A 103 7.26 17.07 0.26
N GLN A 104 7.96 17.63 1.25
CA GLN A 104 8.61 16.81 2.26
C GLN A 104 7.54 16.09 3.07
N TRP A 105 7.47 14.76 2.92
CA TRP A 105 6.58 13.94 3.72
C TRP A 105 6.86 14.17 5.21
N LYS A 106 5.80 14.50 5.94
CA LYS A 106 5.81 14.63 7.39
C LYS A 106 4.99 13.49 7.96
N PRO A 107 5.45 12.81 9.02
CA PRO A 107 4.60 11.89 9.74
C PRO A 107 3.33 12.63 10.15
N THR A 108 2.17 12.00 9.92
CA THR A 108 0.94 12.46 10.55
C THR A 108 1.23 12.52 12.05
N GLY A 109 1.03 13.70 12.65
CA GLY A 109 1.16 13.84 14.10
C GLY A 109 0.27 12.80 14.79
N PRO A 110 0.59 12.36 16.01
CA PRO A 110 -0.32 11.50 16.76
C PRO A 110 -1.67 12.23 16.83
N ASP A 111 -2.69 11.67 16.18
CA ASP A 111 -4.05 12.16 16.36
C ASP A 111 -4.34 12.01 17.86
N ALA A 112 -4.74 13.11 18.51
CA ALA A 112 -5.05 13.07 19.94
C ALA A 112 -6.16 12.06 20.24
N ASP A 113 -6.97 11.74 19.22
CA ASP A 113 -8.06 10.77 19.28
C ASP A 113 -7.61 9.31 19.05
N ASP A 114 -6.44 9.09 18.45
CA ASP A 114 -5.91 7.74 18.14
C ASP A 114 -4.88 7.24 19.18
N LEU A 115 -4.31 8.14 20.01
CA LEU A 115 -3.26 7.75 20.95
C LEU A 115 -3.75 6.79 22.04
N TYR A 116 -5.03 6.87 22.39
CA TYR A 116 -5.72 5.87 23.17
C TYR A 116 -7.16 5.85 22.69
N GLY A 117 -7.60 4.81 21.96
CA GLY A 117 -9.03 4.51 21.78
C GLY A 117 -9.77 4.20 23.10
N ILE A 118 -9.20 4.65 24.22
CA ILE A 118 -9.60 4.50 25.61
C ILE A 118 -9.59 5.92 26.16
N ASP A 119 -10.77 6.46 26.41
CA ASP A 119 -10.96 7.67 27.19
C ASP A 119 -10.41 7.43 28.60
N LEU A 120 -9.23 7.98 28.91
CA LEU A 120 -8.54 7.83 30.19
C LEU A 120 -9.26 8.56 31.34
N ASP A 121 -10.17 9.48 31.03
CA ASP A 121 -11.02 10.16 32.01
C ASP A 121 -12.26 9.33 32.38
N MET A 122 -12.52 8.24 31.65
CA MET A 122 -13.61 7.31 31.92
C MET A 122 -13.17 6.22 32.91
N THR A 123 -13.89 6.12 34.03
CA THR A 123 -13.64 5.04 35.00
C THR A 123 -14.04 3.68 34.43
N LEU A 124 -13.36 2.62 34.86
CA LEU A 124 -13.60 1.24 34.39
C LEU A 124 -15.10 0.81 34.46
N PRO A 125 -15.88 1.19 35.49
CA PRO A 125 -17.33 0.93 35.52
C PRO A 125 -18.12 1.70 34.44
N GLN A 126 -17.72 2.92 34.10
CA GLN A 126 -18.36 3.71 33.03
C GLN A 126 -18.03 3.12 31.65
N ALA A 127 -16.80 2.65 31.46
CA ALA A 127 -16.38 1.95 30.25
C ALA A 127 -17.21 0.69 30.02
N LEU A 128 -17.40 -0.12 31.07
CA LEU A 128 -18.20 -1.34 31.02
C LEU A 128 -19.68 -1.04 30.67
N LYS A 129 -20.26 0.00 31.28
CA LYS A 129 -21.64 0.41 31.03
C LYS A 129 -21.84 0.89 29.59
N LYS A 130 -20.87 1.61 29.04
CA LYS A 130 -20.88 2.06 27.64
C LYS A 130 -20.81 0.87 26.69
N TRP A 131 -19.97 -0.12 26.99
CA TRP A 131 -19.85 -1.34 26.18
C TRP A 131 -21.16 -2.16 26.15
N GLN A 132 -21.79 -2.36 27.31
CA GLN A 132 -23.09 -3.02 27.40
C GLN A 132 -24.19 -2.28 26.63
N ALA A 133 -24.20 -0.94 26.69
CA ALA A 133 -25.16 -0.15 25.93
C ALA A 133 -24.97 -0.23 24.40
N PHE A 134 -23.73 -0.44 23.94
CA PHE A 134 -23.43 -0.65 22.52
C PHE A 134 -23.87 -2.03 22.02
N GLU A 135 -23.77 -3.05 22.87
CA GLU A 135 -24.22 -4.42 22.56
C GLU A 135 -25.75 -4.48 22.36
N ASP A 136 -26.49 -3.69 23.15
CA ASP A 136 -27.96 -3.56 23.04
C ASP A 136 -28.42 -2.76 21.81
N THR A 137 -27.54 -1.98 21.18
CA THR A 137 -27.90 -1.07 20.06
C THR A 137 -27.77 -1.73 18.67
N GLN A 138 -27.21 -2.95 18.54
CA GLN A 138 -27.09 -3.64 17.24
C GLN A 138 -28.41 -4.19 16.67
N MET A 139 -29.54 -3.99 17.33
CA MET A 139 -30.87 -4.32 16.81
C MET A 139 -31.67 -3.04 16.53
N GLY A 140 -31.12 -2.10 15.75
CA GLY A 140 -31.85 -0.88 15.43
C GLY A 140 -31.12 0.15 14.56
N ASP A 141 -31.24 -0.06 13.25
CA ASP A 141 -31.17 0.93 12.16
C ASP A 141 -29.81 1.47 11.65
N SER A 142 -29.79 1.63 10.32
CA SER A 142 -28.71 2.04 9.42
C SER A 142 -28.08 3.39 9.82
N SER A 143 -26.76 3.54 9.95
CA SER A 143 -25.85 3.87 8.84
C SER A 143 -24.41 4.04 9.38
N TYR A 144 -23.42 3.45 8.71
CA TYR A 144 -21.99 3.51 9.08
C TYR A 144 -21.38 4.92 8.90
N PRO A 145 -20.22 5.20 9.54
CA PRO A 145 -18.98 5.14 8.76
C PRO A 145 -18.07 4.00 9.20
N ALA A 146 -17.51 3.34 8.19
CA ALA A 146 -16.74 2.13 8.28
C ALA A 146 -15.26 2.42 8.55
N SER A 147 -14.75 2.01 9.72
CA SER A 147 -13.29 1.84 9.87
C SER A 147 -12.87 0.67 10.78
N MET A 148 -13.79 -0.20 11.22
CA MET A 148 -13.41 -1.45 11.92
C MET A 148 -14.26 -2.67 11.56
N ALA A 149 -14.84 -2.70 10.35
CA ALA A 149 -15.37 -3.95 9.82
C ALA A 149 -14.22 -4.83 9.28
N SER A 150 -13.32 -5.26 10.16
CA SER A 150 -12.60 -6.51 9.92
C SER A 150 -13.54 -7.63 10.34
N LEU A 151 -14.25 -8.16 9.34
CA LEU A 151 -14.99 -9.41 9.44
C LEU A 151 -13.97 -10.54 9.59
N ASP A 152 -13.47 -10.75 10.80
CA ASP A 152 -12.96 -12.04 11.25
C ASP A 152 -13.49 -12.30 12.66
N ASN A 153 -14.62 -12.97 12.68
CA ASN A 153 -15.30 -13.47 13.84
C ASN A 153 -14.39 -14.55 14.50
N THR A 154 -13.54 -14.19 15.45
CA THR A 154 -12.66 -15.15 16.15
C THR A 154 -13.37 -15.99 17.23
N GLN A 155 -14.70 -16.08 17.19
CA GLN A 155 -15.52 -16.97 18.01
C GLN A 155 -15.47 -18.46 17.60
N THR A 156 -14.39 -18.95 16.98
CA THR A 156 -14.23 -20.42 16.74
C THR A 156 -12.85 -21.00 17.05
N SER A 157 -11.96 -20.28 17.74
CA SER A 157 -10.63 -20.82 18.07
C SER A 157 -10.64 -21.89 19.19
N ILE A 158 -11.79 -22.13 19.83
CA ILE A 158 -11.94 -23.20 20.81
C ILE A 158 -12.77 -24.31 20.15
N PRO A 159 -12.18 -25.50 19.89
CA PRO A 159 -12.93 -26.66 19.41
C PRO A 159 -14.09 -26.98 20.36
N ASN A 160 -15.25 -27.30 19.80
CA ASN A 160 -16.39 -27.76 20.60
C ASN A 160 -15.97 -28.95 21.47
N ARG A 161 -16.40 -28.90 22.74
CA ARG A 161 -16.20 -29.94 23.74
C ARG A 161 -16.63 -31.31 23.18
N PRO A 162 -15.78 -32.35 23.25
CA PRO A 162 -16.15 -33.69 22.81
C PRO A 162 -17.29 -34.26 23.66
N SER A 163 -18.20 -35.01 23.04
CA SER A 163 -19.31 -35.68 23.74
C SER A 163 -18.76 -36.68 24.76
N GLY A 164 -18.97 -36.41 26.04
CA GLY A 164 -18.51 -37.25 27.16
C GLY A 164 -17.54 -36.56 28.13
N PHE A 165 -17.20 -35.29 27.90
CA PHE A 165 -16.37 -34.51 28.83
C PHE A 165 -17.21 -33.93 29.99
N ALA A 166 -16.76 -34.11 31.23
CA ALA A 166 -17.51 -33.76 32.44
C ALA A 166 -17.80 -32.26 32.56
N ASP A 167 -19.00 -31.91 33.05
CA ASP A 167 -19.44 -30.52 33.22
C ASP A 167 -18.72 -29.75 34.32
N SER A 168 -18.06 -30.45 35.25
CA SER A 168 -17.25 -29.86 36.32
C SER A 168 -16.21 -30.85 36.82
N PHE A 169 -15.05 -30.35 37.26
CA PHE A 169 -14.04 -31.15 37.97
C PHE A 169 -13.95 -30.67 39.40
N THR A 170 -14.02 -31.62 40.34
CA THR A 170 -13.76 -31.38 41.75
C THR A 170 -12.36 -31.87 42.10
N SER A 171 -11.78 -31.35 43.19
CA SER A 171 -10.45 -31.76 43.65
C SER A 171 -10.34 -33.27 43.96
N SER A 172 -11.47 -33.97 44.10
CA SER A 172 -11.55 -35.41 44.30
C SER A 172 -11.39 -36.26 43.04
N ASP A 173 -11.50 -35.69 41.84
CA ASP A 173 -11.47 -36.43 40.56
C ASP A 173 -10.04 -36.71 40.05
N GLY A 174 -9.02 -36.25 40.76
CA GLY A 174 -7.59 -36.40 40.40
C GLY A 174 -6.82 -37.49 41.15
N ARG A 175 -7.49 -38.57 41.59
CA ARG A 175 -6.86 -39.70 42.29
C ARG A 175 -6.89 -40.99 41.49
#